data_AF-A0A7C1B1G8-F1
#
_entry.id   AF-A0A7C1B1G8-F1
#
_cell.length_a   1.000
_cell.length_b   1.000
_cell.length_c   1.000
_cell.angle_alpha   90.00
_cell.angle_beta   90.00
_cell.angle_gamma   90.00
#
_symmetry.space_group_name_H-M   'P 1'
#
loop_
_entity.id
_entity.type
_entity.pdbx_description
1 polymer ?
#
loop_
_entity_poly.entity_id
_entity_poly.type
_entity_poly.pdbx_seq_one_letter_code
_entity_poly.pdbx_strand_id
1 'polypeptide(L)' 'NVATVKTDIAGDITIVGKGAGPKEAASAILSDILKIFA' A
#
# COMPACT_ATOMS: atom_id res chain seq x y z
N ASN A 1 -7.79 -6.81 -2.89
CA ASN A 1 -6.60 -7.53 -2.40
C ASN A 1 -6.49 -7.34 -0.90
N VAL A 2 -6.01 -8.38 -0.23
CA VAL A 2 -5.83 -8.42 1.23
C VAL A 2 -4.46 -9.02 1.50
N ALA A 3 -3.74 -8.44 2.46
CA ALA A 3 -2.48 -8.97 2.94
C ALA A 3 -2.40 -8.80 4.46
N THR A 4 -1.92 -9.83 5.15
CA THR A 4 -1.62 -9.77 6.58
C THR A 4 -0.11 -9.95 6.75
N VAL A 5 0.50 -9.00 7.46
CA VAL A 5 1.92 -8.98 7.76
C VAL A 5 2.08 -9.24 9.25
N LYS A 6 2.77 -10.35 9.59
CA LYS A 6 3.13 -10.65 10.98
C LYS A 6 4.39 -9.90 11.35
N THR A 7 4.36 -9.16 12.44
CA THR A 7 5.52 -8.43 12.95
C THR A 7 5.77 -8.79 14.41
N ASP A 8 7.03 -8.72 14.82
CA ASP A 8 7.50 -9.05 16.16
C ASP A 8 7.18 -7.95 17.19
N ILE A 9 7.21 -6.68 16.78
CA ILE A 9 6.97 -5.52 17.65
C ILE A 9 5.55 -4.96 17.49
N ALA A 10 5.02 -4.89 16.27
CA ALA A 10 3.73 -4.26 15.99
C ALA A 10 2.56 -5.26 15.89
N GLY A 11 2.80 -6.54 16.19
CA GLY A 11 1.81 -7.61 16.05
C GLY A 11 1.39 -7.86 14.60
N ASP A 12 0.19 -8.40 14.40
CA ASP A 12 -0.34 -8.69 13.07
C ASP A 12 -1.01 -7.45 12.46
N ILE A 13 -0.49 -6.97 11.32
CA ILE A 13 -1.01 -5.83 10.56
C ILE A 13 -1.75 -6.35 9.33
N THR A 14 -3.05 -6.06 9.20
CA THR A 14 -3.85 -6.45 8.03
C THR A 14 -4.19 -5.25 7.16
N ILE A 15 -3.87 -5.35 5.87
CA ILE A 15 -4.11 -4.32 4.86
C ILE A 15 -5.16 -4.84 3.87
N VAL A 16 -6.19 -4.03 3.63
CA VAL A 16 -7.28 -4.32 2.69
C VAL A 16 -7.39 -3.17 1.71
N GLY A 17 -7.52 -3.47 0.42
CA GLY A 17 -7.69 -2.46 -0.60
C GLY A 17 -8.09 -3.02 -1.96
N LYS A 18 -8.39 -2.14 -2.91
CA LYS A 18 -8.65 -2.54 -4.30
C LYS A 18 -7.31 -2.63 -5.04
N GLY A 19 -6.91 -3.84 -5.43
CA GLY A 19 -5.57 -4.07 -6.01
C GLY A 19 -5.50 -4.01 -7.53
N ALA A 20 -6.56 -3.54 -8.19
CA ALA A 20 -6.56 -3.30 -9.63
C ALA A 20 -7.53 -2.17 -9.98
N GLY A 21 -7.18 -1.39 -11.01
CA GLY A 21 -7.97 -0.29 -11.51
C GLY A 21 -7.09 0.91 -11.88
N PRO A 22 -7.50 1.73 -12.87
CA PRO A 22 -6.66 2.82 -13.37
C PRO A 22 -6.37 3.87 -12.30
N LYS A 23 -7.36 4.20 -11.45
CA LYS A 23 -7.19 5.18 -10.37
C LYS A 23 -6.25 4.65 -9.28
N GLU A 24 -6.41 3.39 -8.90
CA GLU A 24 -5.62 2.75 -7.85
C GLU A 24 -4.16 2.58 -8.28
N ALA A 25 -3.93 2.16 -9.53
CA ALA A 25 -2.59 2.05 -10.11
C ALA A 25 -1.92 3.43 -10.25
N ALA A 26 -2.64 4.45 -10.73
CA ALA A 26 -2.10 5.82 -10.83
C ALA A 26 -1.77 6.40 -9.44
N SER A 27 -2.57 6.09 -8.42
CA SER A 27 -2.33 6.54 -7.05
C SER A 27 -1.06 5.94 -6.46
N ALA A 28 -0.78 4.66 -6.74
CA ALA A 28 0.46 4.01 -6.31
C ALA A 28 1.70 4.69 -6.95
N ILE A 29 1.67 4.92 -8.27
CA ILE A 29 2.75 5.62 -8.98
C ILE A 29 2.96 7.03 -8.44
N LEU A 30 1.88 7.80 -8.24
CA LEU A 30 1.99 9.16 -7.69
C LEU A 30 2.58 9.16 -6.28
N SER A 31 2.17 8.20 -5.43
CA SER A 31 2.74 8.07 -4.09
C SER A 31 4.24 7.79 -4.11
N ASP A 32 4.74 7.02 -5.08
CA ASP A 32 6.16 6.72 -5.20
C ASP A 32 6.95 7.96 -5.66
N ILE A 33 6.39 8.76 -6.58
CA ILE A 33 6.97 10.05 -6.99
C ILE A 33 7.07 10.98 -5.77
N LEU A 34 5.98 11.12 -5.00
CA LEU A 34 5.96 12.01 -3.84
C LEU A 34 7.01 11.59 -2.80
N LYS A 35 7.16 10.29 -2.51
CA LYS A 35 8.19 9.81 -1.57
C LYS A 35 9.63 10.14 -1.96
N ILE A 36 9.91 10.35 -3.25
CA ILE A 36 11.24 10.71 -3.72
C ILE A 36 11.49 12.22 -3.62
N PHE A 37 10.45 13.04 -3.79
CA PHE A 37 10.61 14.48 -4.03
C PHE A 37 9.96 15.40 -2.98
N ALA A 38 9.16 14.89 -2.05
CA ALA A 38 8.42 15.65 -1.04
C ALA A 38 8.63 15.09 0.37
#